data_AF-A0ABD5SUG5-F1
#
_entry.id   AF-A0ABD5SUG5-F1
#
_cell.length_a   1.000
_cell.length_b   1.000
_cell.length_c   1.000
_cell.angle_alpha   90.00
_cell.angle_beta   90.00
_cell.angle_gamma   90.00
#
_symmetry.space_group_name_H-M   'P 1'
#
loop_
_entity.id
_entity.type
_entity.pdbx_description
1 polymer ?
#
loop_
_entity_poly.entity_id
_entity_poly.type
_entity_poly.pdbx_seq_one_letter_code
_entity_poly.pdbx_strand_id
1 'polypeptide(L)'
;MTDGRSATEATTDDATNDTFDPIAFLEDAVQHPSHEAVGPMRDFLCETLETRGIEPRVDDAGNVLASRGLPAGDAETHVVLNTHIDTVSPHVPFERDADEDADSPDVIRGRGSCDAKGPLAAILSAFFAVEPTGCRITLAVTPDEEVLSTGADALVSGDESPVRNADAVIVGEPTDLDVCTAAKGRFQGTIHLSGANAHAAEPKTGSNAVTALEPVLEAIRAFDERADAPPAHP
;
A
#
# COMPACT_ATOMS: atom_id res chain seq x y z
N MET A 1 8.96 -43.36 59.28
CA MET A 1 9.37 -41.95 59.10
C MET A 1 10.47 -41.92 58.07
N THR A 2 10.10 -41.74 56.81
CA THR A 2 10.92 -41.30 55.66
C THR A 2 9.99 -41.41 54.44
N ASP A 3 9.18 -40.38 54.21
CA ASP A 3 8.44 -40.24 52.95
C ASP A 3 9.33 -39.47 51.98
N GLY A 4 9.72 -40.14 50.89
CA GLY A 4 10.41 -39.54 49.77
C GLY A 4 9.42 -38.77 48.90
N ARG A 5 9.52 -37.43 48.91
CA ARG A 5 8.91 -36.59 47.87
C ARG A 5 9.98 -36.29 46.82
N SER A 6 9.87 -37.01 45.70
CA SER A 6 10.49 -36.65 44.44
C SER A 6 9.89 -35.32 43.99
N ALA A 7 10.68 -34.25 44.03
CA ALA A 7 10.33 -32.99 43.39
C ALA A 7 10.59 -33.17 41.89
N THR A 8 9.53 -33.37 41.13
CA THR A 8 9.55 -33.27 39.67
C THR A 8 9.79 -31.81 39.35
N GLU A 9 10.98 -31.47 38.89
CA GLU A 9 11.25 -30.18 38.24
C GLU A 9 10.31 -30.07 37.05
N ALA A 10 9.36 -29.15 37.15
CA ALA A 10 8.57 -28.72 36.03
C ALA A 10 9.53 -27.99 35.08
N THR A 11 9.94 -28.69 34.03
CA THR A 11 10.44 -28.08 32.81
C THR A 11 9.39 -27.07 32.37
N THR A 12 9.70 -25.78 32.55
CA THR A 12 9.00 -24.69 31.89
C THR A 12 9.16 -24.94 30.41
N ASP A 13 8.08 -25.46 29.81
CA ASP A 13 7.97 -25.72 28.40
C ASP A 13 8.25 -24.41 27.66
N ASP A 14 9.07 -24.57 26.63
CA ASP A 14 9.64 -23.55 25.77
C ASP A 14 8.53 -22.60 25.28
N ALA A 15 8.62 -21.32 25.61
CA ALA A 15 7.78 -20.30 25.01
C ALA A 15 8.18 -20.24 23.54
N THR A 16 7.47 -20.99 22.69
CA THR A 16 7.57 -20.92 21.24
C THR A 16 7.50 -19.46 20.85
N ASN A 17 8.63 -18.95 20.39
CA ASN A 17 8.85 -17.58 19.95
C ASN A 17 7.76 -17.24 18.90
N ASP A 18 6.71 -16.53 19.31
CA ASP A 18 5.54 -16.14 18.50
C ASP A 18 5.95 -15.10 17.45
N THR A 19 6.81 -15.54 16.54
CA THR A 19 7.44 -14.70 15.53
C THR A 19 6.47 -14.58 14.37
N PHE A 20 6.17 -13.35 13.95
CA PHE A 20 5.32 -13.11 12.79
C PHE A 20 5.92 -13.77 11.54
N ASP A 21 5.16 -14.66 10.91
CA ASP A 21 5.51 -15.29 9.64
C ASP A 21 4.93 -14.44 8.47
N PRO A 22 5.78 -13.70 7.73
CA PRO A 22 5.31 -12.88 6.62
C PRO A 22 4.79 -13.70 5.44
N ILE A 23 5.25 -14.94 5.25
CA ILE A 23 4.80 -15.77 4.13
C ILE A 23 3.39 -16.32 4.41
N ALA A 24 3.15 -16.79 5.64
CA ALA A 24 1.82 -17.20 6.07
C ALA A 24 0.82 -16.02 6.01
N PHE A 25 1.23 -14.84 6.49
CA PHE A 25 0.40 -13.63 6.34
C PHE A 25 0.10 -13.32 4.87
N LEU A 26 1.10 -13.42 3.99
CA LEU A 26 0.92 -13.12 2.57
C LEU A 26 -0.05 -14.09 1.89
N GLU A 27 0.01 -15.38 2.24
CA GLU A 27 -0.91 -16.40 1.76
C GLU A 27 -2.37 -16.02 2.07
N ASP A 28 -2.66 -15.72 3.33
CA ASP A 28 -3.99 -15.30 3.77
C ASP A 28 -4.40 -13.95 3.16
N ALA A 29 -3.48 -12.97 3.16
CA ALA A 29 -3.72 -11.65 2.62
C ALA A 29 -4.12 -11.70 1.15
N VAL A 30 -3.43 -12.50 0.33
CA VAL A 30 -3.75 -12.64 -1.11
C VAL A 30 -5.14 -13.22 -1.31
N GLN A 31 -5.62 -14.10 -0.42
CA GLN A 31 -6.96 -14.69 -0.52
C GLN A 31 -8.09 -13.68 -0.35
N HIS A 32 -7.85 -12.51 0.25
CA HIS A 32 -8.83 -11.44 0.38
C HIS A 32 -8.84 -10.53 -0.87
N PRO A 33 -9.82 -10.64 -1.79
CA PRO A 33 -9.85 -9.76 -2.96
C PRO A 33 -10.09 -8.31 -2.51
N SER A 34 -9.32 -7.37 -3.03
CA SER A 34 -9.37 -5.95 -2.61
C SER A 34 -9.45 -4.95 -3.78
N HIS A 35 -9.92 -5.42 -4.94
CA HIS A 35 -10.05 -4.62 -6.17
C HIS A 35 -11.40 -3.90 -6.31
N GLU A 36 -12.46 -4.43 -5.71
CA GLU A 36 -13.78 -3.77 -5.66
C GLU A 36 -14.04 -3.09 -4.31
N ALA A 37 -13.63 -3.74 -3.21
CA ALA A 37 -13.77 -3.24 -1.86
C ALA A 37 -12.65 -3.78 -0.97
N VAL A 38 -12.00 -2.89 -0.22
CA VAL A 38 -10.87 -3.24 0.66
C VAL A 38 -11.28 -3.79 2.03
N GLY A 39 -12.56 -3.71 2.40
CA GLY A 39 -13.07 -4.00 3.75
C GLY A 39 -12.55 -5.30 4.36
N PRO A 40 -12.75 -6.47 3.70
CA PRO A 40 -12.27 -7.74 4.26
C PRO A 40 -10.76 -7.81 4.47
N MET A 41 -9.95 -7.26 3.53
CA MET A 41 -8.49 -7.23 3.68
C MET A 41 -8.06 -6.27 4.80
N ARG A 42 -8.77 -5.14 4.94
CA ARG A 42 -8.54 -4.18 6.02
C ARG A 42 -8.86 -4.79 7.39
N ASP A 43 -9.99 -5.48 7.51
CA ASP A 43 -10.40 -6.12 8.76
C ASP A 43 -9.39 -7.20 9.16
N PHE A 44 -8.89 -8.00 8.20
CA PHE A 44 -7.80 -8.96 8.42
C PHE A 44 -6.49 -8.29 8.89
N LEU A 45 -6.12 -7.14 8.31
CA LEU A 45 -4.97 -6.36 8.77
C LEU A 45 -5.16 -5.83 10.20
N CYS A 46 -6.34 -5.29 10.53
CA CYS A 46 -6.64 -4.84 11.89
C CYS A 46 -6.55 -5.99 12.90
N GLU A 47 -7.16 -7.14 12.61
CA GLU A 47 -7.08 -8.33 13.46
C GLU A 47 -5.62 -8.81 13.64
N THR A 48 -4.81 -8.76 12.58
CA THR A 48 -3.38 -9.11 12.62
C THR A 48 -2.60 -8.21 13.59
N LEU A 49 -2.94 -6.92 13.67
CA LEU A 49 -2.34 -5.96 14.60
C LEU A 49 -2.85 -6.18 16.03
N GLU A 50 -4.17 -6.33 16.20
CA GLU A 50 -4.83 -6.50 17.51
C GLU A 50 -4.37 -7.78 18.23
N THR A 51 -4.25 -8.89 17.50
CA THR A 51 -3.72 -10.16 18.05
C THR A 51 -2.30 -10.04 18.60
N ARG A 52 -1.56 -9.01 18.19
CA ARG A 52 -0.22 -8.68 18.67
C ARG A 52 -0.19 -7.52 19.67
N GLY A 53 -1.36 -7.13 20.19
CA GLY A 53 -1.50 -6.09 21.20
C GLY A 53 -1.25 -4.67 20.67
N ILE A 54 -1.36 -4.47 19.36
CA ILE A 54 -1.22 -3.15 18.72
C ILE A 54 -2.60 -2.68 18.31
N GLU A 55 -3.03 -1.54 18.83
CA GLU A 55 -4.34 -0.96 18.53
C GLU A 55 -4.32 -0.24 17.17
N PRO A 56 -5.02 -0.73 16.14
CA PRO A 56 -5.16 -0.01 14.88
C PRO A 56 -6.24 1.07 14.99
N ARG A 57 -6.05 2.17 14.26
CA ARG A 57 -7.09 3.17 13.99
C ARG A 57 -7.36 3.21 12.51
N VAL A 58 -8.63 3.10 12.13
CA VAL A 58 -9.08 3.38 10.75
C VAL A 58 -9.56 4.83 10.69
N ASP A 59 -9.00 5.63 9.78
CA ASP A 59 -9.46 7.01 9.58
C ASP A 59 -10.66 7.11 8.62
N ASP A 60 -11.16 8.33 8.40
CA ASP A 60 -12.33 8.58 7.55
C ASP A 60 -12.09 8.24 6.06
N ALA A 61 -10.83 8.23 5.61
CA ALA A 61 -10.44 7.80 4.28
C ALA A 61 -10.24 6.28 4.17
N GLY A 62 -10.31 5.56 5.30
CA GLY A 62 -10.12 4.12 5.37
C GLY A 62 -8.68 3.67 5.54
N ASN A 63 -7.74 4.58 5.83
CA ASN A 63 -6.35 4.24 6.12
C ASN A 63 -6.25 3.50 7.45
N VAL A 64 -5.44 2.45 7.52
CA VAL A 64 -5.11 1.77 8.78
C VAL A 64 -3.83 2.37 9.36
N LEU A 65 -3.95 2.92 10.56
CA LEU A 65 -2.87 3.59 11.28
C LEU A 65 -2.56 2.86 12.59
N ALA A 66 -1.30 2.52 12.82
CA ALA A 66 -0.84 1.96 14.09
C ALA A 66 0.53 2.53 14.46
N SER A 67 0.79 2.80 15.73
CA SER A 67 2.07 3.39 16.15
C SER A 67 2.69 2.65 17.34
N ARG A 68 4.01 2.50 17.32
CA ARG A 68 4.83 1.96 18.43
C ARG A 68 5.92 2.97 18.81
N GLY A 69 6.42 2.85 20.04
CA GLY A 69 7.48 3.73 20.57
C GLY A 69 6.92 4.94 21.31
N LEU A 70 7.67 6.04 21.30
CA LEU A 70 7.32 7.25 22.03
C LEU A 70 6.14 8.01 21.38
N PRO A 71 5.39 8.79 22.17
CA PRO A 71 4.44 9.77 21.63
C PRO A 71 5.12 10.74 20.65
N ALA A 72 4.37 11.28 19.69
CA ALA A 72 4.94 12.11 18.60
C ALA A 72 5.72 13.35 19.10
N GLY A 73 5.33 13.93 20.24
CA GLY A 73 6.03 15.07 20.83
C GLY A 73 7.30 14.73 21.62
N ASP A 74 7.51 13.46 21.93
CA ASP A 74 8.61 12.99 22.79
C ASP A 74 9.66 12.17 22.01
N ALA A 75 9.37 11.80 20.77
CA ALA A 75 10.26 11.03 19.91
C ALA A 75 11.33 11.91 19.26
N GLU A 76 12.59 11.49 19.31
CA GLU A 76 13.69 12.16 18.60
C GLU A 76 13.68 11.86 17.09
N THR A 77 13.05 10.75 16.70
CA THR A 77 12.93 10.32 15.31
C THR A 77 11.58 9.67 15.09
N HIS A 78 10.89 10.04 14.02
CA HIS A 78 9.63 9.45 13.59
C HIS A 78 9.74 8.89 12.17
N VAL A 79 9.56 7.57 12.05
CA VAL A 79 9.51 6.87 10.75
C VAL A 79 8.08 6.42 10.47
N VAL A 80 7.59 6.69 9.26
CA VAL A 80 6.32 6.15 8.76
C VAL A 80 6.60 5.04 7.75
N LEU A 81 5.97 3.88 7.95
CA LEU A 81 5.98 2.75 7.02
C LEU A 81 4.65 2.76 6.28
N ASN A 82 4.68 2.90 4.96
CA ASN A 82 3.49 3.00 4.13
C ASN A 82 3.50 1.97 3.00
N THR A 83 2.33 1.49 2.62
CA THR A 83 2.02 0.69 1.43
C THR A 83 0.50 0.69 1.29
N HIS A 84 -0.05 0.02 0.28
CA HIS A 84 -1.49 -0.05 0.06
C HIS A 84 -2.06 -1.47 0.14
N ILE A 85 -3.38 -1.57 0.32
CA ILE A 85 -4.10 -2.86 0.45
C ILE A 85 -5.06 -3.14 -0.71
N ASP A 86 -5.44 -2.12 -1.48
CA ASP A 86 -6.18 -2.31 -2.72
C ASP A 86 -5.30 -2.93 -3.80
N THR A 87 -5.95 -3.50 -4.81
CA THR A 87 -5.28 -4.17 -5.93
C THR A 87 -6.05 -3.93 -7.22
N VAL A 88 -5.42 -3.98 -8.39
CA VAL A 88 -6.17 -3.97 -9.65
C VAL A 88 -7.01 -5.24 -9.91
N SER A 89 -8.09 -5.07 -10.69
CA SER A 89 -8.87 -6.17 -11.26
C SER A 89 -8.12 -6.93 -12.37
N PRO A 90 -8.38 -8.24 -12.58
CA PRO A 90 -9.19 -9.12 -11.74
C PRO A 90 -8.39 -9.66 -10.55
N HIS A 91 -9.10 -10.23 -9.57
CA HIS A 91 -8.50 -11.06 -8.54
C HIS A 91 -7.91 -12.34 -9.14
N VAL A 92 -6.75 -12.74 -8.61
CA VAL A 92 -6.05 -13.99 -8.92
C VAL A 92 -5.74 -14.65 -7.57
N PRO A 93 -6.19 -15.90 -7.33
CA PRO A 93 -5.94 -16.60 -6.08
C PRO A 93 -4.45 -16.77 -5.79
N PHE A 94 -4.13 -17.06 -4.54
CA PHE A 94 -2.78 -17.42 -4.12
C PHE A 94 -2.36 -18.76 -4.74
N GLU A 95 -1.11 -18.80 -5.19
CA GLU A 95 -0.42 -20.01 -5.61
C GLU A 95 1.04 -19.88 -5.17
N ARG A 96 1.64 -20.98 -4.70
CA ARG A 96 3.05 -21.04 -4.32
C ARG A 96 3.67 -22.24 -5.00
N ASP A 97 4.53 -21.96 -5.96
CA ASP A 97 5.37 -22.96 -6.59
C ASP A 97 6.51 -23.27 -5.61
N ALA A 98 6.41 -24.40 -4.91
CA ALA A 98 7.55 -24.97 -4.20
C ALA A 98 8.43 -25.64 -5.25
N ASP A 99 9.52 -24.98 -5.64
CA ASP A 99 10.43 -25.54 -6.64
C ASP A 99 11.05 -26.82 -6.06
N GLU A 100 11.03 -27.93 -6.82
CA GLU A 100 11.58 -29.21 -6.35
C GLU A 100 13.12 -29.16 -6.28
N ASP A 101 13.75 -28.18 -6.93
CA ASP A 101 15.17 -27.86 -6.79
C ASP A 101 15.39 -26.96 -5.56
N ALA A 102 16.03 -27.53 -4.54
CA ALA A 102 16.31 -26.87 -3.25
C ALA A 102 17.17 -25.58 -3.32
N ASP A 103 17.69 -25.23 -4.51
CA ASP A 103 18.53 -24.06 -4.74
C ASP A 103 17.77 -22.85 -5.34
N SER A 104 16.48 -23.02 -5.71
CA SER A 104 15.62 -21.93 -6.20
C SER A 104 14.65 -21.46 -5.10
N PRO A 105 14.43 -20.14 -4.92
CA PRO A 105 13.42 -19.66 -3.99
C PRO A 105 12.01 -19.97 -4.52
N ASP A 106 11.09 -20.29 -3.61
CA ASP A 106 9.67 -20.44 -3.95
C ASP A 106 9.13 -19.19 -4.65
N VAL A 107 8.29 -19.40 -5.65
CA VAL A 107 7.61 -18.31 -6.36
C VAL A 107 6.17 -18.23 -5.88
N ILE A 108 5.81 -17.09 -5.28
CA ILE A 108 4.44 -16.78 -4.89
C ILE A 108 3.75 -16.00 -6.01
N ARG A 109 2.56 -16.44 -6.38
CA ARG A 109 1.69 -15.84 -7.39
C ARG A 109 0.33 -15.51 -6.77
N GLY A 110 -0.33 -14.51 -7.34
CA GLY A 110 -1.66 -14.06 -6.92
C GLY A 110 -1.78 -12.54 -6.96
N ARG A 111 -3.01 -12.03 -7.02
CA ARG A 111 -3.26 -10.59 -7.07
C ARG A 111 -2.93 -9.97 -5.72
N GLY A 112 -2.02 -9.00 -5.69
CA GLY A 112 -1.50 -8.44 -4.45
C GLY A 112 -0.15 -9.00 -4.02
N SER A 113 0.26 -10.18 -4.52
CA SER A 113 1.44 -10.88 -4.00
C SER A 113 2.74 -10.07 -4.11
N CYS A 114 2.91 -9.33 -5.21
CA CYS A 114 4.01 -8.37 -5.39
C CYS A 114 3.56 -6.94 -5.07
N ASP A 115 2.36 -6.57 -5.52
CA ASP A 115 1.85 -5.20 -5.52
C ASP A 115 0.46 -5.13 -4.83
N ALA A 116 0.35 -4.72 -3.57
CA ALA A 116 1.47 -4.48 -2.64
C ALA A 116 1.37 -5.25 -1.31
N LYS A 117 0.62 -6.35 -1.28
CA LYS A 117 0.49 -7.20 -0.08
C LYS A 117 1.81 -7.90 0.29
N GLY A 118 2.68 -8.19 -0.68
CA GLY A 118 4.04 -8.68 -0.43
C GLY A 118 4.89 -7.67 0.36
N PRO A 119 5.04 -6.43 -0.13
CA PRO A 119 5.62 -5.32 0.62
C PRO A 119 4.97 -5.13 2.00
N LEU A 120 3.65 -5.20 2.10
CA LEU A 120 2.94 -5.15 3.39
C LEU A 120 3.41 -6.25 4.35
N ALA A 121 3.53 -7.49 3.89
CA ALA A 121 4.02 -8.60 4.71
C ALA A 121 5.44 -8.34 5.24
N ALA A 122 6.34 -7.83 4.38
CA ALA A 122 7.70 -7.48 4.77
C ALA A 122 7.73 -6.31 5.78
N ILE A 123 6.92 -5.27 5.54
CA ILE A 123 6.77 -4.12 6.43
C ILE A 123 6.25 -4.56 7.80
N LEU A 124 5.23 -5.42 7.85
CA LEU A 124 4.69 -5.94 9.11
C LEU A 124 5.72 -6.75 9.87
N SER A 125 6.51 -7.59 9.19
CA SER A 125 7.60 -8.34 9.81
C SER A 125 8.60 -7.41 10.50
N ALA A 126 9.04 -6.35 9.81
CA ALA A 126 9.92 -5.34 10.40
C ALA A 126 9.24 -4.56 11.54
N PHE A 127 7.99 -4.15 11.35
CA PHE A 127 7.21 -3.38 12.31
C PHE A 127 6.97 -4.14 13.61
N PHE A 128 6.82 -5.45 13.56
CA PHE A 128 6.70 -6.30 14.76
C PHE A 128 8.06 -6.62 15.38
N ALA A 129 9.10 -6.86 14.58
CA ALA A 129 10.43 -7.25 15.08
C ALA A 129 11.21 -6.11 15.76
N VAL A 130 10.94 -4.86 15.39
CA VAL A 130 11.65 -3.71 15.94
C VAL A 130 11.17 -3.36 17.36
N GLU A 131 12.11 -3.04 18.25
CA GLU A 131 11.82 -2.42 19.55
C GLU A 131 12.21 -0.94 19.52
N PRO A 132 11.25 -0.02 19.28
CA PRO A 132 11.55 1.40 19.12
C PRO A 132 12.02 2.03 20.44
N THR A 133 13.26 2.50 20.47
CA THR A 133 13.86 3.18 21.62
C THR A 133 14.21 4.62 21.25
N GLY A 134 13.67 5.60 21.98
CA GLY A 134 13.85 7.02 21.66
C GLY A 134 13.14 7.50 20.39
N CYS A 135 12.47 6.60 19.66
CA CYS A 135 11.82 6.90 18.39
C CYS A 135 10.33 6.50 18.39
N ARG A 136 9.64 6.93 17.33
CA ARG A 136 8.29 6.55 16.98
C ARG A 136 8.30 5.87 15.61
N ILE A 137 7.55 4.78 15.49
CA ILE A 137 7.31 4.12 14.21
C ILE A 137 5.80 4.06 14.01
N THR A 138 5.33 4.53 12.85
CA THR A 138 3.92 4.50 12.48
C THR A 138 3.74 3.67 11.23
N LEU A 139 2.93 2.61 11.31
CA LEU A 139 2.38 1.93 10.15
C LEU A 139 1.20 2.78 9.62
N ALA A 140 1.19 3.07 8.32
CA ALA A 140 0.11 3.79 7.65
C ALA A 140 -0.23 3.10 6.33
N VAL A 141 -1.26 2.26 6.31
CA VAL A 141 -1.63 1.46 5.14
C VAL A 141 -2.83 2.10 4.45
N THR A 142 -2.71 2.40 3.16
CA THR A 142 -3.70 3.18 2.40
C THR A 142 -4.62 2.28 1.57
N PRO A 143 -5.89 2.65 1.39
CA PRO A 143 -6.70 2.16 0.29
C PRO A 143 -6.56 3.07 -0.95
N ASP A 144 -7.09 2.57 -2.06
CA ASP A 144 -7.35 3.32 -3.28
C ASP A 144 -6.10 3.94 -3.94
N GLU A 145 -4.92 3.30 -3.80
CA GLU A 145 -3.70 3.73 -4.51
C GLU A 145 -3.91 3.67 -6.03
N GLU A 146 -4.51 2.57 -6.51
CA GLU A 146 -4.49 2.15 -7.91
C GLU A 146 -5.36 3.04 -8.83
N VAL A 147 -6.24 3.85 -8.23
CA VAL A 147 -7.22 4.66 -8.95
C VAL A 147 -7.00 6.16 -8.74
N LEU A 148 -7.15 6.65 -7.51
CA LEU A 148 -7.13 8.09 -7.19
C LEU A 148 -6.14 8.48 -6.09
N SER A 149 -5.56 7.50 -5.40
CA SER A 149 -4.66 7.67 -4.26
C SER A 149 -5.28 8.49 -3.11
N THR A 150 -6.59 8.33 -2.87
CA THR A 150 -7.33 9.13 -1.87
C THR A 150 -6.86 8.86 -0.44
N GLY A 151 -6.47 7.62 -0.13
CA GLY A 151 -5.86 7.28 1.16
C GLY A 151 -4.58 8.07 1.41
N ALA A 152 -3.67 8.06 0.43
CA ALA A 152 -2.40 8.78 0.51
C ALA A 152 -2.60 10.30 0.61
N ASP A 153 -3.55 10.87 -0.14
CA ASP A 153 -3.89 12.30 -0.01
C ASP A 153 -4.34 12.63 1.42
N ALA A 154 -5.22 11.83 2.02
CA ALA A 154 -5.68 12.02 3.38
C ALA A 154 -4.56 11.91 4.42
N LEU A 155 -3.56 11.05 4.19
CA LEU A 155 -2.38 10.97 5.07
C LEU A 155 -1.59 12.27 5.08
N VAL A 156 -1.56 13.04 3.99
CA VAL A 156 -0.79 14.29 3.88
C VAL A 156 -1.63 15.51 4.28
N SER A 157 -2.90 15.54 3.85
CA SER A 157 -3.78 16.70 3.97
C SER A 157 -4.51 16.78 5.32
N GLY A 158 -4.68 15.66 6.02
CA GLY A 158 -5.41 15.59 7.28
C GLY A 158 -4.75 16.33 8.46
N ASP A 159 -5.56 16.80 9.40
CA ASP A 159 -5.06 17.48 10.62
C ASP A 159 -4.20 16.56 11.48
N GLU A 160 -4.57 15.28 11.57
CA GLU A 160 -3.87 14.21 12.28
C GLU A 160 -2.88 13.45 11.38
N SER A 161 -2.35 14.13 10.35
CA SER A 161 -1.42 13.56 9.37
C SER A 161 -0.20 12.90 10.06
N PRO A 162 -0.01 11.58 9.91
CA PRO A 162 1.15 10.91 10.49
C PRO A 162 2.46 11.27 9.79
N VAL A 163 2.40 11.78 8.55
CA VAL A 163 3.59 12.11 7.76
C VAL A 163 4.07 13.55 7.94
N ARG A 164 3.22 14.45 8.47
CA ARG A 164 3.54 15.88 8.60
C ARG A 164 4.80 16.17 9.42
N ASN A 165 5.05 15.38 10.46
CA ASN A 165 6.23 15.51 11.33
C ASN A 165 7.15 14.28 11.25
N ALA A 166 7.02 13.47 10.20
CA ALA A 166 7.88 12.31 10.01
C ALA A 166 9.26 12.75 9.49
N ASP A 167 10.33 12.17 10.03
CA ASP A 167 11.69 12.35 9.55
C ASP A 167 11.94 11.51 8.28
N ALA A 168 11.23 10.40 8.13
CA ALA A 168 11.28 9.55 6.96
C ALA A 168 9.95 8.83 6.71
N VAL A 169 9.64 8.62 5.43
CA VAL A 169 8.55 7.75 4.98
C VAL A 169 9.18 6.65 4.11
N ILE A 170 8.97 5.39 4.49
CA ILE A 170 9.38 4.22 3.72
C ILE A 170 8.12 3.69 3.04
N VAL A 171 8.08 3.77 1.72
CA VAL A 171 6.95 3.32 0.91
C VAL A 171 7.28 1.96 0.32
N GLY A 172 6.49 0.95 0.66
CA GLY A 172 6.60 -0.42 0.18
C GLY A 172 5.91 -0.58 -1.16
N GLU A 173 6.68 -0.37 -2.23
CA GLU A 173 6.29 -0.59 -3.64
C GLU A 173 7.31 -1.50 -4.33
N PRO A 174 6.88 -2.27 -5.36
CA PRO A 174 7.79 -3.11 -6.12
C PRO A 174 8.77 -2.25 -6.93
N THR A 175 10.04 -2.32 -6.56
CA THR A 175 11.15 -1.50 -7.08
C THR A 175 12.34 -2.37 -7.50
N ASP A 176 12.10 -3.66 -7.79
CA ASP A 176 13.15 -4.66 -8.01
C ASP A 176 14.18 -4.73 -6.86
N LEU A 177 13.72 -4.45 -5.63
CA LEU A 177 14.53 -4.37 -4.41
C LEU A 177 15.59 -3.25 -4.41
N ASP A 178 15.44 -2.24 -5.26
CA ASP A 178 16.30 -1.06 -5.28
C ASP A 178 15.65 0.13 -4.56
N VAL A 179 16.47 1.05 -4.07
CA VAL A 179 16.00 2.24 -3.36
C VAL A 179 15.56 3.30 -4.37
N CYS A 180 14.24 3.45 -4.50
CA CYS A 180 13.65 4.51 -5.30
C CYS A 180 13.43 5.78 -4.45
N THR A 181 14.05 6.89 -4.84
CA THR A 181 13.94 8.18 -4.11
C THR A 181 13.01 9.19 -4.79
N ALA A 182 12.49 8.85 -5.97
CA ALA A 182 11.58 9.70 -6.74
C ALA A 182 10.68 8.84 -7.63
N ALA A 183 9.41 9.20 -7.73
CA ALA A 183 8.46 8.63 -8.68
C ALA A 183 7.91 9.72 -9.61
N LYS A 184 7.50 9.33 -10.81
CA LYS A 184 6.80 10.22 -11.73
C LYS A 184 5.41 10.51 -11.19
N GLY A 185 5.05 11.80 -11.13
CA GLY A 185 3.67 12.19 -10.87
C GLY A 185 2.74 11.75 -12.00
N ARG A 186 1.48 11.48 -11.67
CA ARG A 186 0.40 11.19 -12.63
C ARG A 186 -0.58 12.35 -12.66
N PHE A 187 -0.97 12.76 -13.85
CA PHE A 187 -2.12 13.66 -14.06
C PHE A 187 -3.09 12.98 -15.03
N GLN A 188 -4.36 12.94 -14.63
CA GLN A 188 -5.43 12.43 -15.47
C GLN A 188 -6.51 13.50 -15.62
N GLY A 189 -6.96 13.73 -16.85
CA GLY A 189 -8.01 14.69 -17.16
C GLY A 189 -8.98 14.15 -18.20
N THR A 190 -10.23 14.57 -18.10
CA THR A 190 -11.29 14.22 -19.06
C THR A 190 -11.65 15.45 -19.88
N ILE A 191 -11.55 15.34 -21.21
CA ILE A 191 -11.93 16.40 -22.14
C ILE A 191 -13.30 16.07 -22.75
N HIS A 192 -14.28 16.91 -22.52
CA HIS A 192 -15.62 16.80 -23.11
C HIS A 192 -15.74 17.74 -24.32
N LEU A 193 -16.01 17.17 -25.50
CA LEU A 193 -16.26 17.93 -26.73
C LEU A 193 -17.75 17.91 -27.05
N SER A 194 -18.31 19.10 -27.27
CA SER A 194 -19.72 19.30 -27.60
C SER A 194 -19.86 20.02 -28.93
N GLY A 195 -20.89 19.64 -29.69
CA GLY A 195 -21.19 20.20 -31.00
C GLY A 195 -22.61 20.77 -31.07
N ALA A 196 -22.99 21.23 -32.26
CA ALA A 196 -24.35 21.64 -32.58
C ALA A 196 -24.88 20.79 -33.73
N ASN A 197 -26.10 20.28 -33.59
CA ASN A 197 -26.72 19.43 -34.61
C ASN A 197 -26.93 20.20 -35.91
N ALA A 198 -26.73 19.51 -37.04
CA ALA A 198 -26.99 20.01 -38.38
C ALA A 198 -27.73 18.95 -39.20
N HIS A 199 -28.52 19.38 -40.17
CA HIS A 199 -29.04 18.47 -41.17
C HIS A 199 -27.87 17.90 -41.99
N ALA A 200 -27.87 16.60 -42.29
CA ALA A 200 -26.74 15.94 -42.98
C ALA A 200 -26.42 16.56 -44.36
N ALA A 201 -27.41 17.16 -45.02
CA ALA A 201 -27.24 17.88 -46.29
C ALA A 201 -26.67 19.31 -46.13
N GLU A 202 -26.66 19.86 -44.91
CA GLU A 202 -26.20 21.22 -44.60
C GLU A 202 -25.22 21.21 -43.41
N PRO A 203 -24.11 20.46 -43.47
CA PRO A 203 -23.22 20.21 -42.33
C PRO A 203 -22.60 21.49 -41.74
N LYS A 204 -22.59 22.59 -42.49
CA LYS A 204 -22.06 23.90 -42.07
C LYS A 204 -22.99 24.66 -41.10
N THR A 205 -24.23 24.20 -40.90
CA THR A 205 -25.20 24.86 -40.00
C THR A 205 -25.05 24.45 -38.54
N GLY A 206 -24.17 23.50 -38.25
CA GLY A 206 -23.84 23.06 -36.90
C GLY A 206 -22.34 22.93 -36.71
N SER A 207 -21.96 22.29 -35.59
CA SER A 207 -20.57 22.11 -35.19
C SER A 207 -20.33 20.63 -34.93
N ASN A 208 -19.42 20.03 -35.69
CA ASN A 208 -19.07 18.62 -35.51
C ASN A 208 -18.03 18.47 -34.39
N ALA A 209 -18.45 17.88 -33.27
CA ALA A 209 -17.56 17.61 -32.13
C ALA A 209 -16.39 16.69 -32.49
N VAL A 210 -16.56 15.81 -33.49
CA VAL A 210 -15.49 14.92 -33.97
C VAL A 210 -14.40 15.72 -34.67
N THR A 211 -14.75 16.74 -35.45
CA THR A 211 -13.75 17.61 -36.11
C THR A 211 -13.00 18.45 -35.06
N ALA A 212 -13.66 18.84 -33.97
CA ALA A 212 -13.00 19.55 -32.87
C ALA A 212 -11.93 18.73 -32.15
N LEU A 213 -11.87 17.40 -32.36
CA LEU A 213 -10.84 16.54 -31.79
C LEU A 213 -9.45 16.79 -32.40
N GLU A 214 -9.38 17.23 -33.66
CA GLU A 214 -8.11 17.45 -34.38
C GLU A 214 -7.17 18.42 -33.64
N PRO A 215 -7.56 19.67 -33.32
CA PRO A 215 -6.70 20.59 -32.58
C PRO A 215 -6.40 20.13 -31.15
N VAL A 216 -7.30 19.34 -30.53
CA VAL A 216 -7.07 18.77 -29.19
C VAL A 216 -5.95 17.74 -29.23
N LEU A 217 -5.96 16.83 -30.21
CA LEU A 217 -4.90 15.85 -30.39
C LEU A 217 -3.56 16.49 -30.74
N GLU A 218 -3.58 17.58 -31.52
CA GLU A 218 -2.39 18.37 -31.81
C GLU A 218 -1.78 18.95 -30.52
N ALA A 219 -2.61 19.58 -29.67
CA ALA A 219 -2.16 20.14 -28.39
C ALA A 219 -1.59 19.06 -27.45
N ILE A 220 -2.18 17.88 -27.40
CA ILE A 220 -1.68 16.75 -26.58
C ILE A 220 -0.31 16.27 -27.09
N ARG A 221 -0.12 16.14 -28.40
CA ARG A 221 1.16 15.69 -28.98
C ARG A 221 2.29 16.69 -28.75
N ALA A 222 1.98 17.98 -28.83
CA ALA A 222 2.95 19.05 -28.61
C ALA A 222 3.15 19.38 -27.12
N PHE A 223 2.48 18.68 -26.19
CA PHE A 223 2.49 19.03 -24.77
C PHE A 223 3.90 19.04 -24.18
N ASP A 224 4.77 18.10 -24.56
CA ASP A 224 6.15 18.02 -24.03
C ASP A 224 7.12 18.99 -24.70
N GLU A 225 6.72 19.66 -25.80
CA GLU A 225 7.57 20.60 -26.55
C GLU A 225 7.53 22.02 -25.97
N ARG A 226 6.72 22.24 -24.92
CA ARG A 226 6.58 23.53 -24.26
C ARG A 226 7.87 23.95 -23.55
N ALA A 227 8.20 25.24 -23.63
CA ALA A 227 9.43 25.79 -23.07
C ALA A 227 9.51 25.68 -21.52
N ASP A 228 8.37 25.48 -20.86
CA ASP A 228 8.21 25.29 -19.42
C ASP A 228 8.02 23.82 -19.03
N ALA A 229 8.38 22.87 -19.91
CA ALA A 229 8.31 21.45 -19.59
C ALA A 229 9.21 21.14 -18.37
N PRO A 230 8.71 20.38 -17.39
CA PRO A 230 9.54 19.97 -16.25
C PRO A 230 10.74 19.13 -16.74
N PRO A 231 11.87 19.17 -16.01
CA PRO A 231 13.02 18.35 -16.35
C PRO A 231 12.64 16.87 -16.41
N ALA A 232 13.37 16.10 -17.22
CA ALA A 232 13.19 14.66 -17.27
C ALA A 232 13.36 14.07 -15.87
N HIS A 233 12.49 13.13 -15.53
CA HIS A 233 12.64 12.35 -14.31
C HIS A 233 14.03 11.69 -14.30
N PRO A 234 14.77 11.75 -13.18
CA PRO A 234 16.10 11.16 -13.06
C PRO A 234 16.09 9.65 -13.32
#